data_AF-W1NSZ3-F1
#
_entry.id   AF-W1NSZ3-F1
#
_cell.length_a   1.000
_cell.length_b   1.000
_cell.length_c   1.000
_cell.angle_alpha   90.00
_cell.angle_beta   90.00
_cell.angle_gamma   90.00
#
_symmetry.space_group_name_H-M   'P 1'
#
loop_
_entity.id
_entity.type
_entity.pdbx_description
1 polymer ?
#
loop_
_entity_poly.entity_id
_entity_poly.type
_entity_poly.pdbx_seq_one_letter_code
_entity_poly.pdbx_strand_id
1 'polypeptide(L)'
;MEQQFLELMEALHEVYYYPFRRDRLVWTPTTNGALSVAALYEILCHDCLFNVNCKATTFWKCKAMHRVKAFMWLLGLRRPLVIDQLCKRGMIIRSMCLLCKRDEEVIDHFFLQCPLMKFGTRSLKQRVSPGPLIPL
;
A
#
# COMPACT_ATOMS: atom_id res chain seq x y z
N MET A 1 -12.79 19.81 -20.71
CA MET A 1 -12.22 20.99 -20.05
C MET A 1 -13.34 21.94 -19.61
N GLU A 2 -14.25 22.34 -20.51
CA GLU A 2 -15.41 23.20 -20.17
C GLU A 2 -16.38 22.56 -19.15
N GLN A 3 -16.63 21.25 -19.24
CA GLN A 3 -17.49 20.51 -18.29
C GLN A 3 -16.96 20.54 -16.85
N GLN A 4 -15.67 20.26 -16.66
CA GLN A 4 -15.03 20.29 -15.33
C GLN A 4 -15.04 21.70 -14.73
N PHE A 5 -14.98 22.73 -15.57
CA PHE A 5 -15.05 24.12 -15.14
C PHE A 5 -16.46 24.48 -14.66
N LEU A 6 -17.50 24.07 -15.39
CA LEU A 6 -18.90 24.27 -14.99
C LEU A 6 -19.23 23.55 -13.68
N GLU A 7 -18.80 22.30 -13.52
CA GLU A 7 -18.97 21.54 -12.26
C GLU A 7 -18.28 22.21 -11.07
N LEU A 8 -17.08 22.76 -11.26
CA LEU A 8 -16.37 23.51 -10.22
C LEU A 8 -17.13 24.78 -9.85
N MET A 9 -17.62 25.53 -10.83
CA MET A 9 -18.33 26.79 -10.60
C MET A 9 -19.68 26.57 -9.88
N GLU A 10 -20.39 25.50 -10.21
CA GLU A 10 -21.61 25.09 -9.50
C GLU A 10 -21.29 24.71 -8.04
N ALA A 11 -20.22 23.92 -7.81
CA ALA A 11 -19.79 23.55 -6.47
C ALA A 11 -19.32 24.75 -5.62
N LEU A 12 -18.70 25.76 -6.24
CA LEU A 12 -18.27 26.97 -5.56
C LEU A 12 -19.40 27.96 -5.28
N HIS A 13 -20.52 27.89 -6.01
CA HIS A 13 -21.67 28.76 -5.80
C HIS A 13 -22.31 28.56 -4.42
N GLU A 14 -22.27 27.33 -3.90
CA GLU A 14 -22.76 26.96 -2.57
C GLU A 14 -21.79 27.32 -1.43
N VAL A 15 -20.56 27.78 -1.75
CA VAL A 15 -19.52 28.05 -0.76
C VAL A 15 -19.50 29.54 -0.42
N TYR A 16 -19.98 29.88 0.79
CA TYR A 16 -19.91 31.25 1.31
C TYR A 16 -18.47 31.59 1.73
N TYR A 17 -17.81 32.47 0.97
CA TYR A 17 -16.47 32.97 1.29
C TYR A 17 -16.55 34.08 2.34
N TYR A 18 -15.73 33.97 3.39
CA TYR A 18 -15.61 35.00 4.43
C TYR A 18 -14.31 35.78 4.21
N PRO A 19 -14.32 36.94 3.54
CA PRO A 19 -13.11 37.67 3.13
C PRO A 19 -12.21 38.14 4.28
N PHE A 20 -12.70 38.09 5.52
CA PHE A 20 -11.95 38.47 6.72
C PHE A 20 -11.61 37.30 7.63
N ARG A 21 -12.03 36.06 7.29
CA ARG A 21 -11.56 34.86 7.99
C ARG A 21 -10.33 34.32 7.27
N ARG A 22 -9.26 34.09 8.02
CA ARG A 22 -8.11 33.33 7.52
C ARG A 22 -8.47 31.86 7.44
N ASP A 23 -8.05 31.22 6.37
CA ASP A 23 -8.10 29.77 6.24
C ASP A 23 -7.27 29.11 7.34
N ARG A 24 -7.75 27.96 7.82
CA ARG A 24 -7.06 27.15 8.81
C ARG A 24 -6.99 25.72 8.34
N LEU A 25 -5.81 25.11 8.48
CA LEU A 25 -5.66 23.67 8.34
C LEU A 25 -6.36 22.97 9.51
N VAL A 26 -7.36 22.15 9.19
CA VAL A 26 -8.13 21.35 10.14
C VAL A 26 -7.78 19.89 9.92
N TRP A 27 -7.23 19.25 10.95
CA TRP A 27 -6.98 17.82 10.95
C TRP A 27 -8.33 17.09 11.15
N THR A 28 -8.90 16.56 10.07
CA THR A 28 -10.23 15.91 10.07
C THR A 28 -10.35 14.71 11.01
N PRO A 29 -9.29 13.93 11.32
CA PRO A 29 -9.40 12.80 12.24
C PRO A 29 -9.57 13.17 13.73
N THR A 30 -9.34 14.43 14.12
CA THR A 30 -9.54 14.87 15.52
C THR A 30 -10.73 15.83 15.61
N THR A 31 -11.54 15.67 16.67
CA THR A 31 -12.74 16.49 16.89
C THR A 31 -12.43 17.97 17.15
N ASN A 32 -11.23 18.28 17.62
CA ASN A 32 -10.76 19.64 17.85
C ASN A 32 -10.03 20.25 16.63
N GLY A 33 -9.91 19.49 15.53
CA GLY A 33 -9.23 19.92 14.31
C GLY A 33 -7.72 20.10 14.46
N ALA A 34 -7.13 19.73 15.61
CA ALA A 34 -5.71 19.87 15.87
C ALA A 34 -4.96 18.62 15.43
N LEU A 35 -3.83 18.81 14.76
CA LEU A 35 -2.93 17.70 14.45
C LEU A 35 -2.34 17.15 15.76
N SER A 36 -2.52 15.84 15.96
CA SER A 36 -1.83 15.10 17.02
C SER A 36 -0.96 14.04 16.38
N VAL A 37 0.32 14.02 16.74
CA VAL A 37 1.26 13.00 16.27
C VAL A 37 0.81 11.61 16.70
N ALA A 38 0.20 11.48 17.88
CA ALA A 38 -0.34 10.21 18.36
C ALA A 38 -1.51 9.73 17.48
N ALA A 39 -2.48 10.60 17.19
CA ALA A 39 -3.62 10.26 16.33
C ALA A 39 -3.17 9.95 14.89
N LEU A 40 -2.19 10.70 14.37
CA LEU A 40 -1.58 10.41 13.07
C LEU A 40 -0.92 9.02 13.07
N TYR A 41 -0.15 8.70 14.12
CA TYR A 41 0.51 7.41 14.25
C TYR A 41 -0.50 6.27 14.34
N GLU A 42 -1.60 6.42 15.09
CA GLU A 42 -2.66 5.43 15.15
C GLU A 42 -3.26 5.13 13.77
N ILE A 43 -3.55 6.15 12.96
CA ILE A 43 -4.08 5.96 11.60
C ILE A 43 -3.05 5.23 10.72
N LEU A 44 -1.81 5.71 10.72
CA LEU A 44 -0.73 5.11 9.91
C LEU A 44 -0.45 3.66 10.32
N CYS A 45 -0.50 3.36 11.61
CA CYS A 45 -0.27 2.02 12.14
C CYS A 45 -1.49 1.12 11.99
N HIS A 46 -2.71 1.61 12.09
CA HIS A 46 -3.91 0.80 11.87
C HIS A 46 -3.91 0.20 10.46
N ASP A 47 -3.61 1.01 9.43
CA ASP A 47 -3.51 0.55 8.03
C ASP A 47 -2.30 -0.35 7.76
N CYS A 48 -1.22 -0.21 8.55
CA CYS A 48 -0.04 -1.06 8.41
C CYS A 48 -0.15 -2.37 9.21
N LEU A 49 -0.84 -2.39 10.35
CA LEU A 49 -0.85 -3.52 11.28
C LEU A 49 -2.01 -4.48 11.04
N PHE A 50 -3.15 -4.03 10.48
CA PHE A 50 -4.32 -4.90 10.27
C PHE A 50 -4.07 -6.06 9.28
N ASN A 51 -3.05 -5.96 8.42
CA ASN A 51 -2.72 -7.02 7.47
C ASN A 51 -1.60 -7.97 7.94
N VAL A 52 -0.97 -7.68 9.08
CA VAL A 52 0.13 -8.50 9.61
C VAL A 52 -0.36 -9.29 10.81
N ASN A 53 -1.17 -10.32 10.54
CA ASN A 53 -1.65 -11.26 11.56
C ASN A 53 -0.54 -12.23 12.04
N CYS A 54 0.72 -11.82 11.97
CA CYS A 54 1.85 -12.63 12.42
C CYS A 54 2.42 -12.03 13.70
N LYS A 55 2.78 -12.92 14.63
CA LYS A 55 3.49 -12.60 15.86
C LYS A 55 4.80 -11.89 15.50
N ALA A 56 4.76 -10.57 15.30
CA ALA A 56 5.91 -9.78 14.86
C ALA A 56 7.11 -10.00 15.80
N THR A 57 6.84 -10.25 17.07
CA THR A 57 7.84 -10.61 18.08
C THR A 57 8.60 -11.90 17.77
N THR A 58 7.99 -12.92 17.14
CA THR A 58 8.67 -14.16 16.72
C THR A 58 9.52 -13.93 15.47
N PHE A 59 9.05 -13.08 14.56
CA PHE A 59 9.77 -12.73 13.33
C PHE A 59 11.12 -12.05 13.62
N TRP A 60 11.11 -11.05 14.52
CA TRP A 60 12.34 -10.34 14.90
C TRP A 60 13.34 -11.22 15.66
N LYS A 61 12.88 -12.31 16.29
CA LYS A 61 13.71 -13.31 16.98
C LYS A 61 14.39 -14.31 16.03
N CYS A 62 14.04 -14.36 14.74
CA CYS A 62 14.69 -15.23 13.77
C CYS A 62 16.21 -14.94 13.69
N LYS A 63 17.05 -15.96 13.54
CA LYS A 63 18.50 -15.79 13.39
C LYS A 63 18.87 -15.48 11.93
N ALA A 64 18.40 -14.34 11.43
CA ALA A 64 18.66 -13.82 10.09
C ALA A 64 19.35 -12.45 10.15
N MET A 65 20.07 -12.07 9.09
CA MET A 65 20.64 -10.72 8.98
C MET A 65 19.55 -9.66 9.03
N HIS A 66 19.84 -8.50 9.63
CA HIS A 66 18.89 -7.39 9.76
C HIS A 66 18.24 -6.98 8.43
N ARG A 67 19.01 -7.00 7.34
CA ARG A 67 18.50 -6.69 5.98
C ARG A 67 17.43 -7.68 5.52
N VAL A 68 17.61 -8.97 5.83
CA VAL A 68 16.65 -10.03 5.49
C VAL A 68 15.38 -9.89 6.32
N LYS A 69 15.51 -9.52 7.60
CA LYS A 69 14.35 -9.24 8.47
C LYS A 69 13.56 -8.02 7.99
N ALA A 70 14.23 -6.90 7.69
CA ALA A 70 13.56 -5.72 7.16
C ALA A 70 12.82 -6.04 5.85
N PHE A 71 13.44 -6.84 4.97
CA PHE A 71 12.83 -7.25 3.73
C PHE A 71 11.61 -8.17 3.91
N MET A 72 11.71 -9.21 4.72
CA MET A 72 10.59 -10.10 5.00
C MET A 72 9.45 -9.40 5.77
N TRP A 73 9.73 -8.40 6.60
CA TRP A 73 8.71 -7.54 7.21
C TRP A 73 7.93 -6.76 6.14
N LEU A 74 8.63 -6.16 5.18
CA LEU A 74 8.01 -5.48 4.04
C LEU A 74 7.21 -6.45 3.16
N LEU A 75 7.66 -7.70 3.00
CA LEU A 75 6.92 -8.75 2.30
C LEU A 75 5.61 -9.08 3.01
N GLY A 76 5.65 -9.28 4.33
CA GLY A 76 4.44 -9.52 5.14
C GLY A 76 3.43 -8.38 5.04
N LEU A 77 3.91 -7.14 4.91
CA LEU A 77 3.09 -5.96 4.68
C LEU A 77 2.55 -5.82 3.24
N ARG A 78 2.93 -6.73 2.32
CA ARG A 78 2.73 -6.58 0.86
C ARG A 78 3.21 -5.21 0.32
N ARG A 79 4.26 -4.66 0.94
CA ARG A 79 4.94 -3.42 0.53
C ARG A 79 6.42 -3.63 0.12
N PRO A 80 6.84 -4.76 -0.48
CA PRO A 80 8.14 -4.78 -1.12
C PRO A 80 8.14 -3.80 -2.31
N LEU A 81 9.31 -3.28 -2.67
CA LEU A 81 9.51 -2.41 -3.85
C LEU A 81 9.37 -3.22 -5.15
N VAL A 82 8.18 -3.79 -5.37
CA VAL A 82 7.80 -4.48 -6.61
C VAL A 82 7.13 -3.45 -7.53
N ILE A 83 7.29 -3.61 -8.85
CA ILE A 83 6.79 -2.65 -9.86
C ILE A 83 5.32 -2.25 -9.63
N ASP A 84 4.48 -3.17 -9.14
CA ASP A 84 3.07 -2.89 -8.77
C ASP A 84 2.91 -1.70 -7.78
N GLN A 85 3.81 -1.56 -6.79
CA GLN A 85 3.79 -0.43 -5.85
C GLN A 85 4.26 0.89 -6.49
N LEU A 86 5.05 0.81 -7.56
CA LEU A 86 5.47 1.98 -8.34
C LEU A 86 4.32 2.46 -9.24
N CYS A 87 3.58 1.52 -9.86
CA CYS A 87 2.37 1.82 -10.63
C CYS A 87 1.28 2.48 -9.77
N LYS A 88 1.07 1.99 -8.54
CA LYS A 88 0.15 2.62 -7.56
C LYS A 88 0.53 4.06 -7.18
N ARG A 89 1.78 4.46 -7.39
CA ARG A 89 2.27 5.84 -7.15
C ARG A 89 2.24 6.70 -8.42
N GLY A 90 1.55 6.26 -9.46
CA GLY A 90 1.38 7.00 -10.72
C GLY A 90 2.55 6.87 -11.69
N MET A 91 3.50 5.96 -11.46
CA MET A 91 4.57 5.70 -12.43
C MET A 91 4.09 4.70 -13.48
N ILE A 92 4.10 5.09 -14.75
CA ILE A 92 3.74 4.21 -15.87
C ILE A 92 4.93 3.28 -16.15
N ILE A 93 4.94 2.14 -15.49
CA ILE A 93 5.95 1.08 -15.70
C ILE A 93 5.21 -0.16 -16.19
N ARG A 94 5.77 -0.83 -17.21
CA ARG A 94 5.22 -2.09 -17.70
C ARG A 94 5.25 -3.09 -16.54
N SER A 95 4.09 -3.57 -16.11
CA SER A 95 3.94 -4.49 -14.98
C SER A 95 4.50 -5.90 -15.26
N MET A 96 5.44 -6.07 -16.19
CA MET A 96 6.01 -7.38 -16.52
C MET A 96 7.13 -7.74 -15.54
N CYS A 97 7.17 -9.00 -15.10
CA CYS A 97 8.25 -9.50 -14.24
C CYS A 97 9.61 -9.33 -14.90
N LEU A 98 10.50 -8.58 -14.26
CA LEU A 98 11.86 -8.33 -14.76
C LEU A 98 12.72 -9.60 -14.84
N LEU A 99 12.41 -10.60 -14.02
CA LEU A 99 13.11 -11.88 -14.03
C LEU A 99 12.66 -12.74 -15.21
N CYS A 100 11.40 -13.20 -15.21
CA CYS A 100 10.93 -14.18 -16.19
C CYS A 100 10.49 -13.56 -17.52
N LYS A 101 10.18 -12.25 -17.54
CA LYS A 101 9.68 -11.48 -18.69
C LYS A 101 8.46 -12.11 -19.39
N ARG A 102 7.67 -12.90 -18.67
CA ARG A 102 6.51 -13.62 -19.20
C ARG A 102 5.22 -13.20 -18.52
N ASP A 103 5.21 -13.25 -17.19
CA ASP A 103 4.03 -12.94 -16.39
C ASP A 103 4.13 -11.54 -15.77
N GLU A 104 3.03 -11.09 -15.18
CA GLU A 104 2.96 -9.82 -14.46
C GLU A 104 3.79 -9.86 -13.15
N GLU A 105 4.53 -8.79 -12.86
CA GLU A 105 5.28 -8.59 -11.64
C GLU A 105 4.37 -8.19 -10.49
N VAL A 106 3.69 -9.19 -9.95
CA VAL A 106 2.97 -9.10 -8.70
C VAL A 106 3.82 -9.74 -7.60
N ILE A 107 3.64 -9.31 -6.35
CA ILE A 107 4.41 -9.83 -5.19
C ILE A 107 4.41 -11.36 -5.16
N ASP A 108 3.24 -11.98 -5.34
CA ASP A 108 3.12 -13.45 -5.33
C ASP A 108 3.86 -14.10 -6.51
N HIS A 109 3.78 -13.49 -7.70
CA HIS A 109 4.53 -13.98 -8.85
C HIS A 109 6.03 -13.86 -8.59
N PHE A 110 6.54 -12.67 -8.27
CA PHE A 110 7.96 -12.44 -8.04
C PHE A 110 8.49 -13.42 -6.99
N PHE A 111 7.88 -13.48 -5.79
CA PHE A 111 8.43 -14.24 -4.66
C PHE A 111 8.10 -15.73 -4.60
N LEU A 112 6.96 -16.18 -5.15
CA LEU A 112 6.47 -17.54 -4.92
C LEU A 112 6.33 -18.38 -6.21
N GLN A 113 6.09 -17.74 -7.35
CA GLN A 113 5.71 -18.45 -8.58
C GLN A 113 6.72 -18.26 -9.72
N CYS A 114 7.58 -17.24 -9.65
CA CYS A 114 8.51 -16.92 -10.72
C CYS A 114 9.50 -18.07 -10.89
N PRO A 115 9.56 -18.71 -12.08
CA PRO A 115 10.41 -19.88 -12.32
C PRO A 115 11.91 -19.57 -12.24
N LEU A 116 12.27 -18.29 -12.36
CA LEU A 116 13.64 -17.80 -12.24
C LEU A 116 13.97 -17.30 -10.83
N MET A 117 12.97 -17.05 -9.98
CA MET A 117 13.19 -16.82 -8.55
C MET A 117 13.36 -18.16 -7.83
N LYS A 118 14.58 -18.71 -7.89
CA LYS A 118 14.91 -19.96 -7.19
C LYS A 118 15.38 -19.68 -5.76
N PHE A 119 14.48 -19.30 -4.87
CA PHE A 119 14.64 -19.67 -3.46
C PHE A 119 14.05 -21.07 -3.31
N GLY A 120 14.91 -22.08 -3.12
CA GLY A 120 14.55 -23.50 -3.26
C GLY A 120 13.29 -23.91 -2.50
N THR A 121 12.17 -24.04 -3.22
CA THR A 121 10.92 -24.59 -2.69
C THR A 121 10.46 -25.74 -3.56
N ARG A 122 11.19 -26.85 -3.51
CA ARG A 122 10.59 -28.16 -3.84
C ARG A 122 9.48 -28.55 -2.85
N SER A 123 9.32 -27.83 -1.74
CA SER A 123 8.44 -28.25 -0.62
C SER A 123 7.30 -27.29 -0.24
N LEU A 124 7.07 -26.17 -0.96
CA LEU A 124 5.92 -25.27 -0.68
C LEU A 124 4.86 -25.30 -1.80
N LYS A 125 4.75 -26.41 -2.53
CA LYS A 125 3.55 -26.72 -3.31
C LYS A 125 2.50 -27.38 -2.42
N GLN A 126 1.93 -26.65 -1.47
CA GLN A 126 0.65 -27.09 -0.90
C GLN A 126 -0.21 -25.90 -0.49
N ARG A 127 -1.24 -25.70 -1.33
CA ARG A 127 -2.48 -24.95 -1.10
C ARG A 127 -2.35 -23.44 -0.91
N VAL A 128 -2.29 -22.73 -2.03
CA VAL A 128 -2.98 -21.43 -2.14
C VAL A 128 -4.20 -21.67 -3.02
N SER A 129 -5.37 -21.80 -2.40
CA SER A 129 -6.64 -21.76 -3.10
C SER A 129 -6.82 -20.35 -3.67
N PRO A 130 -7.29 -20.18 -4.91
CA PRO A 130 -7.69 -18.86 -5.39
C PRO A 130 -8.83 -18.36 -4.49
N GLY A 131 -8.58 -17.31 -3.71
CA GLY A 131 -9.62 -16.58 -3.01
C GLY A 131 -10.61 -15.97 -4.01
N PRO A 132 -11.87 -15.76 -3.63
CA PRO A 132 -12.90 -15.34 -4.57
C PRO A 132 -12.53 -13.99 -5.18
N LEU A 133 -12.59 -13.93 -6.52
CA LEU A 133 -12.52 -12.69 -7.28
C LEU A 133 -13.71 -11.83 -6.86
N ILE A 134 -13.44 -10.71 -6.20
CA ILE A 134 -14.44 -9.67 -5.94
C ILE A 134 -14.76 -9.03 -7.30
N PRO A 135 -16.01 -9.10 -7.80
CA PRO A 135 -16.37 -8.40 -9.03
C PRO A 135 -16.45 -6.90 -8.75
N LEU A 136 -16.01 -6.12 -9.73
CA LEU A 136 -16.17 -4.66 -9.82
C LEU A 136 -17.65 -4.24 -9.70
#